data_AF-A0AAX6EK86-F1
#
_entry.id   AF-A0AAX6EK86-F1
#
_cell.length_a   1.000
_cell.length_b   1.000
_cell.length_c   1.000
_cell.angle_alpha   90.00
_cell.angle_beta   90.00
_cell.angle_gamma   90.00
#
_symmetry.space_group_name_H-M   'P 1'
#
loop_
_entity.id
_entity.type
_entity.pdbx_description
1 polymer ?
#
loop_
_entity_poly.entity_id
_entity_poly.type
_entity_poly.pdbx_seq_one_letter_code
_entity_poly.pdbx_strand_id
1 'polypeptide(L)'
;MKDDHLSYIAERCPHLKRLVLPAWNRITKTGICQAIHRWQELESLTMPSIAHPPYIMEEIGRSCKNFASLKVMGTFDVQFASTIASHLPKLKILSVRCSILTKEALLFILDCMDHLEVLNISHCLLLENLTTLGRKHIIRELDQTILAKVSRLREFYHCMSQSCTTCQRMTTDEGLMRWYRYEDWFWRQDEVSSLSLGQDYGKLFDEGCLNLGFRN
;
A
#
# COMPACT_ATOMS: atom_id res chain seq x y z
N MET A 1 13.06 -9.65 -8.46
CA MET A 1 12.70 -10.82 -7.62
C MET A 1 11.68 -11.68 -8.36
N LYS A 2 11.77 -13.01 -8.28
CA LYS A 2 10.84 -14.00 -8.88
C LYS A 2 10.46 -15.05 -7.83
N ASP A 3 9.55 -15.98 -8.15
CA ASP A 3 9.02 -16.99 -7.22
C ASP A 3 10.10 -17.71 -6.42
N ASP A 4 11.14 -18.25 -7.06
CA ASP A 4 12.22 -18.98 -6.38
C ASP A 4 12.91 -18.13 -5.29
N HIS A 5 13.10 -16.84 -5.56
CA HIS A 5 13.73 -15.93 -4.60
C HIS A 5 12.82 -15.68 -3.40
N LEU A 6 11.51 -15.52 -3.66
CA LEU A 6 10.53 -15.30 -2.60
C LEU A 6 10.35 -16.56 -1.74
N SER A 7 10.30 -17.74 -2.37
CA SER A 7 10.24 -19.04 -1.67
C SER A 7 11.47 -19.25 -0.80
N TYR A 8 12.67 -18.97 -1.32
CA TYR A 8 13.90 -19.06 -0.55
C TYR A 8 13.87 -18.14 0.68
N ILE A 9 13.44 -16.88 0.54
CA ILE A 9 13.29 -15.97 1.69
C ILE A 9 12.26 -16.52 2.67
N ALA A 10 11.13 -17.06 2.19
CA ALA A 10 10.09 -17.61 3.03
C ALA A 10 10.56 -18.81 3.85
N GLU A 11 11.42 -19.66 3.27
CA GLU A 11 12.03 -20.81 3.96
C GLU A 11 13.11 -20.40 4.96
N ARG A 12 13.90 -19.37 4.65
CA ARG A 12 15.01 -18.93 5.52
C ARG A 12 14.57 -17.96 6.62
N CYS A 13 13.46 -17.26 6.43
CA CYS A 13 12.91 -16.27 7.36
C CYS A 13 11.45 -16.59 7.72
N PRO A 14 11.16 -17.71 8.42
CA PRO A 14 9.78 -18.12 8.73
C PRO A 14 9.06 -17.16 9.70
N HIS A 15 9.80 -16.48 10.57
CA HIS A 15 9.28 -15.52 11.56
C HIS A 15 9.20 -14.08 11.03
N LEU A 16 9.08 -13.90 9.71
CA LEU A 16 9.03 -12.56 9.10
C LEU A 16 7.76 -11.82 9.55
N LYS A 17 7.93 -10.68 10.23
CA LYS A 17 6.81 -9.84 10.71
C LYS A 17 6.42 -8.73 9.75
N ARG A 18 7.36 -8.21 8.97
CA ARG A 18 7.14 -7.10 8.04
C ARG A 18 7.71 -7.43 6.69
N LEU A 19 6.88 -7.36 5.66
CA LEU A 19 7.25 -7.58 4.28
C LEU A 19 7.05 -6.30 3.48
N VAL A 20 8.09 -5.87 2.77
CA VAL A 20 8.03 -4.71 1.87
C VAL A 20 8.47 -5.12 0.48
N LEU A 21 7.53 -5.09 -0.46
CA LEU A 21 7.72 -5.49 -1.85
C LEU A 21 7.43 -4.32 -2.77
N PRO A 22 8.40 -3.43 -3.05
CA PRO A 22 8.17 -2.28 -3.95
C PRO A 22 7.94 -2.69 -5.40
N ALA A 23 8.37 -3.89 -5.79
CA ALA A 23 8.16 -4.46 -7.10
C ALA A 23 8.02 -5.99 -7.02
N TRP A 24 7.04 -6.52 -7.75
CA TRP A 24 6.70 -7.95 -7.77
C TRP A 24 6.14 -8.42 -9.10
N ASN A 25 6.38 -7.68 -10.17
CA ASN A 25 5.91 -7.96 -11.54
C ASN A 25 6.38 -9.30 -12.12
N ARG A 26 7.30 -10.00 -11.46
CA ARG A 26 7.79 -11.33 -11.85
C ARG A 26 7.44 -12.42 -10.83
N ILE A 27 6.60 -12.11 -9.83
CA ILE A 27 6.07 -13.08 -8.88
C ILE A 27 4.69 -13.54 -9.37
N THR A 28 4.48 -14.83 -9.46
CA THR A 28 3.18 -15.40 -9.84
C THR A 28 2.20 -15.37 -8.66
N LYS A 29 0.90 -15.50 -8.96
CA LYS A 29 -0.13 -15.60 -7.92
C LYS A 29 0.16 -16.74 -6.94
N THR A 30 0.56 -17.89 -7.48
CA THR A 30 0.90 -19.08 -6.69
C THR A 30 2.14 -18.84 -5.83
N GLY A 31 3.19 -18.24 -6.40
CA GLY A 31 4.45 -17.97 -5.70
C GLY A 31 4.26 -17.06 -4.48
N ILE A 32 3.49 -15.98 -4.61
CA ILE A 32 3.20 -15.09 -3.46
C ILE A 32 2.34 -15.77 -2.41
N CYS A 33 1.31 -16.55 -2.80
CA CYS A 33 0.47 -17.26 -1.84
C CYS A 33 1.28 -18.29 -1.04
N GLN A 34 2.14 -19.07 -1.71
CA GLN A 34 3.00 -20.06 -1.06
C GLN A 34 3.97 -19.40 -0.06
N ALA A 35 4.52 -18.23 -0.40
CA ALA A 35 5.39 -17.50 0.51
C ALA A 35 4.63 -16.97 1.74
N ILE A 36 3.47 -16.33 1.53
CA ILE A 36 2.63 -15.80 2.62
C ILE A 36 2.17 -16.92 3.55
N HIS A 37 1.83 -18.09 3.01
CA HIS A 37 1.44 -19.26 3.80
C HIS A 37 2.51 -19.66 4.84
N ARG A 38 3.79 -19.44 4.54
CA ARG A 38 4.90 -19.74 5.45
C ARG A 38 5.12 -18.64 6.50
N TRP A 39 4.72 -17.40 6.24
CA TRP A 39 4.88 -16.26 7.15
C TRP A 39 3.66 -16.08 8.07
N GLN A 40 3.42 -17.04 8.94
CA GLN A 40 2.26 -17.03 9.84
C GLN A 40 2.32 -15.89 10.88
N GLU A 41 3.52 -15.37 11.14
CA GLU A 41 3.78 -14.22 12.02
C GLU A 41 3.77 -12.87 11.30
N LEU A 42 3.37 -12.82 10.03
CA LEU A 42 3.32 -11.56 9.28
C LEU A 42 2.30 -10.60 9.90
N GLU A 43 2.77 -9.42 10.28
CA GLU A 43 2.01 -8.34 10.91
C GLU A 43 1.77 -7.18 9.93
N SER A 44 2.69 -6.97 8.96
CA SER A 44 2.68 -5.82 8.06
C SER A 44 3.11 -6.15 6.63
N LEU A 45 2.39 -5.59 5.66
CA LEU A 45 2.73 -5.66 4.23
C LEU A 45 2.70 -4.28 3.56
N THR A 46 3.76 -3.96 2.81
CA THR A 46 3.78 -2.86 1.84
C THR A 46 3.94 -3.43 0.44
N MET A 47 3.03 -3.09 -0.47
CA MET A 47 3.00 -3.58 -1.85
C MET A 47 2.47 -2.50 -2.83
N PRO A 48 2.88 -2.48 -4.10
CA PRO A 48 2.17 -1.70 -5.12
C PRO A 48 0.81 -2.35 -5.41
N SER A 49 -0.16 -1.57 -5.87
CA SER A 49 -1.48 -2.05 -6.27
C SER A 49 -1.33 -2.98 -7.47
N ILE A 50 -2.00 -4.14 -7.39
CA ILE A 50 -2.20 -5.06 -8.51
C ILE A 50 -3.62 -4.85 -9.01
N ALA A 51 -3.80 -4.92 -10.32
CA ALA A 51 -5.12 -5.20 -10.86
C ALA A 51 -5.60 -6.56 -10.32
N HIS A 52 -6.48 -6.55 -9.30
CA HIS A 52 -7.15 -7.70 -8.67
C HIS A 52 -6.39 -8.36 -7.49
N PRO A 53 -6.49 -7.79 -6.27
CA PRO A 53 -5.86 -8.32 -5.05
C PRO A 53 -6.54 -9.50 -4.30
N PRO A 54 -7.70 -10.11 -4.67
CA PRO A 54 -8.39 -11.05 -3.77
C PRO A 54 -7.53 -12.17 -3.22
N TYR A 55 -6.76 -12.82 -4.09
CA TYR A 55 -5.97 -13.99 -3.73
C TYR A 55 -4.91 -13.71 -2.64
N ILE A 56 -4.35 -12.49 -2.60
CA ILE A 56 -3.35 -12.11 -1.61
C ILE A 56 -4.02 -11.79 -0.27
N MET A 57 -5.08 -10.99 -0.30
CA MET A 57 -5.80 -10.62 0.91
C MET A 57 -6.43 -11.85 1.56
N GLU A 58 -6.97 -12.76 0.76
CA GLU A 58 -7.49 -14.05 1.21
C GLU A 58 -6.40 -14.94 1.84
N GLU A 59 -5.24 -15.07 1.20
CA GLU A 59 -4.13 -15.84 1.76
C GLU A 59 -3.62 -15.23 3.08
N ILE A 60 -3.48 -13.90 3.16
CA ILE A 60 -3.09 -13.22 4.40
C ILE A 60 -4.12 -13.47 5.50
N GLY A 61 -5.41 -13.27 5.21
CA GLY A 61 -6.49 -13.48 6.19
C GLY A 61 -6.55 -14.92 6.70
N ARG A 62 -6.22 -15.88 5.83
CA ARG A 62 -6.16 -17.31 6.18
C ARG A 62 -4.91 -17.64 7.02
N SER A 63 -3.74 -17.20 6.59
CA SER A 63 -2.44 -17.68 7.09
C SER A 63 -1.81 -16.82 8.19
N CYS A 64 -2.05 -15.50 8.20
CA CYS A 64 -1.34 -14.53 9.06
C CYS A 64 -2.27 -13.99 10.18
N LYS A 65 -2.30 -14.64 11.34
CA LYS A 65 -3.27 -14.31 12.42
C LYS A 65 -3.02 -12.97 13.11
N ASN A 66 -1.80 -12.45 13.03
CA ASN A 66 -1.39 -11.19 13.65
C ASN A 66 -1.36 -10.01 12.65
N PHE A 67 -1.85 -10.21 11.42
CA PHE A 67 -1.80 -9.19 10.39
C PHE A 67 -2.64 -7.96 10.75
N ALA A 68 -2.02 -6.78 10.76
CA ALA A 68 -2.64 -5.55 11.26
C ALA A 68 -2.37 -4.31 10.40
N SER A 69 -1.32 -4.29 9.57
CA SER A 69 -0.90 -3.09 8.84
C SER A 69 -0.70 -3.33 7.34
N LEU A 70 -1.39 -2.57 6.51
CA LEU A 70 -1.30 -2.68 5.05
C LEU A 70 -1.01 -1.32 4.42
N LYS A 71 0.01 -1.27 3.56
CA LYS A 71 0.26 -0.17 2.63
C LYS A 71 0.12 -0.65 1.20
N VAL A 72 -0.74 0.02 0.43
CA VAL A 72 -0.93 -0.23 -1.00
C VAL A 72 -0.73 1.05 -1.80
N MET A 73 -0.05 0.95 -2.96
CA MET A 73 0.27 2.10 -3.81
C MET A 73 -0.20 1.88 -5.25
N GLY A 74 -1.22 2.59 -5.71
CA GLY A 74 -1.71 2.53 -7.09
C GLY A 74 -3.20 2.83 -7.18
N THR A 75 -4.01 2.02 -7.87
CA THR A 75 -5.46 2.23 -7.88
C THR A 75 -6.12 1.56 -6.67
N PHE A 76 -6.96 2.31 -5.96
CA PHE A 76 -7.77 1.86 -4.83
C PHE A 76 -9.23 2.25 -5.07
N ASP A 77 -10.01 1.28 -5.55
CA ASP A 77 -11.43 1.41 -5.85
C ASP A 77 -12.30 0.63 -4.85
N VAL A 78 -13.62 0.68 -5.03
CA VAL A 78 -14.57 0.03 -4.13
C VAL A 78 -14.38 -1.49 -4.11
N GLN A 79 -13.95 -2.10 -5.22
CA GLN A 79 -13.69 -3.53 -5.28
C GLN A 79 -12.47 -3.91 -4.44
N PHE A 80 -11.41 -3.09 -4.49
CA PHE A 80 -10.25 -3.24 -3.62
C PHE A 80 -10.63 -3.07 -2.15
N ALA A 81 -11.38 -2.02 -1.81
CA ALA A 81 -11.87 -1.75 -0.46
C ALA A 81 -12.69 -2.93 0.10
N SER A 82 -13.64 -3.43 -0.69
CA SER A 82 -14.47 -4.59 -0.34
C SER A 82 -13.66 -5.86 -0.11
N THR A 83 -12.64 -6.08 -0.93
CA THR A 83 -11.72 -7.22 -0.77
C THR A 83 -10.97 -7.15 0.57
N ILE A 84 -10.45 -5.98 0.94
CA ILE A 84 -9.78 -5.80 2.24
C ILE A 84 -10.77 -6.04 3.37
N ALA A 85 -11.95 -5.40 3.34
CA ALA A 85 -12.93 -5.54 4.42
C ALA A 85 -13.37 -7.01 4.61
N SER A 86 -13.50 -7.77 3.52
CA SER A 86 -13.93 -9.17 3.55
C SER A 86 -12.87 -10.12 4.10
N HIS A 87 -11.60 -9.95 3.71
CA HIS A 87 -10.54 -10.90 4.07
C HIS A 87 -9.66 -10.45 5.24
N LEU A 88 -9.62 -9.15 5.52
CA LEU A 88 -8.81 -8.54 6.57
C LEU A 88 -9.68 -7.70 7.54
N PRO A 89 -10.75 -8.26 8.12
CA PRO A 89 -11.71 -7.48 8.93
C PRO A 89 -11.10 -6.88 10.21
N LYS A 90 -9.95 -7.41 10.67
CA LYS A 90 -9.23 -6.94 11.86
C LYS A 90 -8.10 -5.95 11.55
N LEU A 91 -7.98 -5.48 10.31
CA LEU A 91 -6.93 -4.55 9.91
C LEU A 91 -7.04 -3.25 10.72
N LYS A 92 -5.92 -2.82 11.30
CA LYS A 92 -5.85 -1.62 12.15
C LYS A 92 -5.27 -0.41 11.44
N ILE A 93 -4.33 -0.62 10.54
CA ILE A 93 -3.59 0.44 9.85
C ILE A 93 -3.70 0.24 8.35
N LEU A 94 -4.25 1.23 7.65
CA LEU A 94 -4.31 1.26 6.20
C LEU A 94 -3.67 2.54 5.67
N SER A 95 -2.64 2.38 4.83
CA SER A 95 -2.08 3.47 4.03
C SER A 95 -2.34 3.21 2.56
N VAL A 96 -3.02 4.16 1.92
CA VAL A 96 -3.18 4.24 0.47
C VAL A 96 -2.44 5.46 -0.08
N ARG A 97 -1.43 5.96 0.67
CA ARG A 97 -0.62 7.12 0.30
C ARG A 97 -0.17 7.07 -1.16
N CYS A 98 -0.27 8.20 -1.86
CA CYS A 98 0.12 8.33 -3.28
C CYS A 98 -0.58 7.32 -4.20
N SER A 99 -1.87 7.09 -3.98
CA SER A 99 -2.74 6.25 -4.81
C SER A 99 -3.82 7.06 -5.52
N ILE A 100 -4.38 6.51 -6.59
CA ILE A 100 -5.70 6.88 -7.09
C ILE A 100 -6.71 6.30 -6.11
N LEU A 101 -7.51 7.14 -5.46
CA LEU A 101 -8.52 6.75 -4.49
C LEU A 101 -9.89 7.22 -4.99
N THR A 102 -10.90 6.36 -4.97
CA THR A 102 -12.28 6.82 -5.22
C THR A 102 -12.97 7.23 -3.92
N LYS A 103 -13.85 8.23 -4.00
CA LYS A 103 -14.70 8.66 -2.89
C LYS A 103 -15.54 7.50 -2.35
N GLU A 104 -16.09 6.69 -3.25
CA GLU A 104 -16.85 5.49 -2.91
C GLU A 104 -16.01 4.50 -2.09
N ALA A 105 -14.78 4.20 -2.50
CA ALA A 105 -13.89 3.31 -1.77
C ALA A 105 -13.54 3.86 -0.38
N LEU A 106 -13.30 5.17 -0.28
CA LEU A 106 -13.04 5.85 0.99
C LEU A 106 -14.23 5.76 1.94
N LEU A 107 -15.44 6.02 1.46
CA LEU A 107 -16.65 5.87 2.29
C LEU A 107 -16.86 4.41 2.70
N PHE A 108 -16.62 3.46 1.77
CA PHE A 108 -16.75 2.03 2.04
C PHE A 108 -15.84 1.57 3.19
N ILE A 109 -14.54 1.92 3.17
CA ILE A 109 -13.63 1.53 4.26
C ILE A 109 -14.04 2.18 5.59
N LEU A 110 -14.53 3.41 5.56
CA LEU A 110 -14.95 4.12 6.76
C LEU A 110 -16.21 3.50 7.38
N ASP A 111 -17.08 2.92 6.55
CA ASP A 111 -18.35 2.33 6.97
C ASP A 111 -18.26 0.83 7.31
N CYS A 112 -17.31 0.09 6.71
CA CYS A 112 -17.25 -1.37 6.85
C CYS A 112 -16.06 -1.90 7.65
N MET A 113 -15.07 -1.08 8.00
CA MET A 113 -13.88 -1.51 8.72
C MET A 113 -13.84 -0.99 10.17
N ASP A 114 -14.59 -1.64 11.06
CA ASP A 114 -14.78 -1.20 12.45
C ASP A 114 -13.48 -1.19 13.28
N HIS A 115 -12.54 -2.10 12.97
CA HIS A 115 -11.26 -2.21 13.66
C HIS A 115 -10.18 -1.27 13.12
N LEU A 116 -10.47 -0.50 12.07
CA LEU A 116 -9.50 0.45 11.51
C LEU A 116 -9.26 1.59 12.50
N GLU A 117 -8.00 1.76 12.92
CA GLU A 117 -7.57 2.76 13.88
C GLU A 117 -6.81 3.91 13.20
N VAL A 118 -6.07 3.61 12.13
CA VAL A 118 -5.22 4.57 11.40
C VAL A 118 -5.48 4.49 9.91
N LEU A 119 -5.81 5.63 9.29
CA LEU A 119 -5.97 5.75 7.84
C LEU A 119 -5.07 6.86 7.29
N ASN A 120 -4.28 6.52 6.28
CA ASN A 120 -3.46 7.48 5.54
C ASN A 120 -3.88 7.56 4.06
N ILE A 121 -4.43 8.71 3.67
CA ILE A 121 -4.78 9.06 2.29
C ILE A 121 -3.92 10.22 1.76
N SER A 122 -2.75 10.46 2.36
CA SER A 122 -1.89 11.57 2.00
C SER A 122 -1.43 11.47 0.54
N HIS A 123 -1.54 12.60 -0.15
CA HIS A 123 -1.17 12.74 -1.56
C HIS A 123 -1.94 11.79 -2.49
N CYS A 124 -3.15 11.37 -2.13
CA CYS A 124 -4.00 10.63 -3.07
C CYS A 124 -4.56 11.56 -4.16
N LEU A 125 -4.73 11.01 -5.36
CA LEU A 125 -5.60 11.60 -6.37
C LEU A 125 -7.03 11.12 -6.10
N LEU A 126 -7.79 11.89 -5.32
CA LEU A 126 -9.15 11.54 -4.92
C LEU A 126 -10.14 11.84 -6.06
N LEU A 127 -10.84 10.81 -6.53
CA LEU A 127 -11.79 10.90 -7.64
C LEU A 127 -13.23 10.68 -7.15
N GLU A 128 -14.19 11.41 -7.71
CA GLU A 128 -15.61 11.16 -7.45
C GLU A 128 -16.02 9.76 -7.93
N ASN A 129 -15.59 9.37 -9.13
CA ASN A 129 -15.82 8.04 -9.72
C ASN A 129 -14.70 7.66 -10.72
N LEU A 130 -14.61 6.36 -11.04
CA LEU A 130 -13.78 5.86 -12.14
C LEU A 130 -14.65 5.73 -13.40
N THR A 131 -14.95 6.84 -14.06
CA THR A 131 -15.68 6.79 -15.34
C THR A 131 -14.71 6.57 -16.50
N THR A 132 -15.07 5.66 -17.41
CA THR A 132 -14.28 5.30 -18.61
C THR A 132 -14.47 6.28 -19.78
N LEU A 133 -15.42 7.21 -19.68
CA LEU A 133 -15.90 8.03 -20.81
C LEU A 133 -15.90 9.54 -20.55
N GLY A 134 -15.22 10.04 -19.51
CA GLY A 134 -15.33 11.45 -19.11
C GLY A 134 -14.11 12.04 -18.40
N ARG A 135 -14.19 13.36 -18.17
CA ARG A 135 -13.20 14.14 -17.40
C ARG A 135 -13.24 13.68 -15.95
N LYS A 136 -12.14 13.10 -15.46
CA LYS A 136 -11.99 12.69 -14.06
C LYS A 136 -12.25 13.89 -13.14
N HIS A 137 -13.29 13.82 -12.31
CA HIS A 137 -13.56 14.86 -11.31
C HIS A 137 -12.67 14.64 -10.09
N ILE A 138 -11.63 15.45 -9.98
CA ILE A 138 -10.69 15.41 -8.85
C ILE A 138 -11.30 16.22 -7.71
N ILE A 139 -11.54 15.54 -6.60
CA ILE A 139 -11.93 16.17 -5.34
C ILE A 139 -10.68 16.79 -4.73
N ARG A 140 -10.77 18.08 -4.36
CA ARG A 140 -9.63 18.82 -3.77
C ARG A 140 -9.76 19.02 -2.26
N GLU A 141 -10.96 18.83 -1.72
CA GLU A 141 -11.27 19.01 -0.31
C GLU A 141 -12.23 17.92 0.16
N LEU A 142 -12.07 17.47 1.40
CA LEU A 142 -12.94 16.46 2.01
C LEU A 142 -14.24 17.12 2.47
N ASP A 143 -15.37 16.51 2.14
CA ASP A 143 -16.67 17.00 2.60
C ASP A 143 -16.95 16.63 4.07
N GLN A 144 -17.98 17.25 4.64
CA GLN A 144 -18.36 17.04 6.04
C GLN A 144 -18.76 15.59 6.34
N THR A 145 -19.25 14.84 5.34
CA THR A 145 -19.60 13.43 5.50
C THR A 145 -18.35 12.58 5.74
N ILE A 146 -17.30 12.80 4.95
CA ILE A 146 -16.01 12.13 5.16
C ILE A 146 -15.40 12.55 6.50
N LEU A 147 -15.39 13.86 6.80
CA LEU A 147 -14.83 14.39 8.05
C LEU A 147 -15.52 13.83 9.29
N ALA A 148 -16.85 13.70 9.27
CA ALA A 148 -17.61 13.09 10.34
C ALA A 148 -17.25 11.61 10.52
N LYS A 149 -17.10 10.85 9.43
CA LYS A 149 -16.77 9.42 9.49
C LYS A 149 -15.34 9.15 9.94
N VAL A 150 -14.36 9.97 9.55
CA VAL A 150 -12.95 9.79 10.00
C VAL A 150 -12.76 10.12 11.47
N SER A 151 -13.68 10.85 12.11
CA SER A 151 -13.59 11.23 13.54
C SER A 151 -13.53 10.03 14.50
N ARG A 152 -13.98 8.84 14.06
CA ARG A 152 -13.87 7.59 14.82
C ARG A 152 -12.45 7.02 14.86
N LEU A 153 -11.59 7.41 13.92
CA LEU A 153 -10.23 6.89 13.79
C LEU A 153 -9.34 7.53 14.84
N ARG A 154 -8.37 6.78 15.35
CA ARG A 154 -7.34 7.32 16.26
C ARG A 154 -6.46 8.33 15.54
N GLU A 155 -6.06 8.00 14.30
CA GLU A 155 -5.20 8.85 13.49
C GLU A 155 -5.68 8.87 12.04
N PHE A 156 -5.71 10.06 11.45
CA PHE A 156 -6.09 10.28 10.06
C PHE A 156 -5.08 11.23 9.40
N TYR A 157 -4.41 10.73 8.37
CA TYR A 157 -3.42 11.50 7.62
C TYR A 157 -3.96 11.81 6.22
N HIS A 158 -3.96 13.09 5.85
CA HIS A 158 -4.35 13.53 4.52
C HIS A 158 -3.53 14.74 4.06
N CYS A 159 -3.28 14.81 2.75
CA CYS A 159 -2.66 15.96 2.11
C CYS A 159 -3.17 16.05 0.68
N MET A 160 -3.87 17.14 0.36
CA MET A 160 -4.46 17.41 -0.96
C MET A 160 -4.07 18.82 -1.47
N SER A 161 -2.99 19.38 -0.92
CA SER A 161 -2.59 20.76 -1.16
C SER A 161 -1.99 20.96 -2.54
N GLN A 162 -2.36 22.06 -3.20
CA GLN A 162 -1.75 22.49 -4.46
C GLN A 162 -0.31 23.00 -4.28
N SER A 163 0.09 23.40 -3.07
CA SER A 163 1.48 23.82 -2.77
C SER A 163 2.39 22.64 -2.42
N CYS A 164 1.84 21.44 -2.19
CA CYS A 164 2.63 20.26 -1.88
C CYS A 164 3.21 19.65 -3.16
N THR A 165 4.54 19.54 -3.22
CA THR A 165 5.26 18.94 -4.36
C THR A 165 4.77 17.52 -4.68
N THR A 166 4.48 16.70 -3.67
CA THR A 166 3.98 15.33 -3.90
C THR A 166 2.58 15.30 -4.48
N CYS A 167 1.66 16.17 -4.01
CA CYS A 167 0.33 16.30 -4.57
C CYS A 167 0.37 16.82 -6.03
N GLN A 168 1.30 17.74 -6.33
CA GLN A 168 1.54 18.20 -7.69
C GLN A 168 2.01 17.05 -8.58
N ARG A 169 3.01 16.27 -8.15
CA ARG A 169 3.51 15.09 -8.87
C ARG A 169 2.40 14.08 -9.15
N MET A 170 1.54 13.78 -8.16
CA MET A 170 0.39 12.90 -8.34
C MET A 170 -0.61 13.41 -9.38
N THR A 171 -0.80 14.73 -9.45
CA THR A 171 -1.64 15.35 -10.47
C THR A 171 -0.99 15.25 -11.85
N THR A 172 0.30 15.56 -11.95
CA THR A 172 1.09 15.50 -13.19
C THR A 172 1.21 14.09 -13.75
N ASP A 173 1.34 13.09 -12.88
CA ASP A 173 1.46 11.68 -13.24
C ASP A 173 0.11 10.96 -13.37
N GLU A 174 -1.00 11.71 -13.38
CA GLU A 174 -2.36 11.18 -13.51
C GLU A 174 -2.72 10.10 -12.48
N GLY A 175 -2.12 10.20 -11.28
CA GLY A 175 -2.31 9.30 -10.16
C GLY A 175 -1.43 8.04 -10.17
N LEU A 176 -0.64 7.82 -11.22
CA LEU A 176 0.32 6.73 -11.31
C LEU A 176 1.73 7.25 -11.04
N MET A 177 2.04 7.49 -9.77
CA MET A 177 3.29 8.08 -9.35
C MET A 177 4.52 7.39 -9.96
N ARG A 178 5.28 8.14 -10.77
CA ARG A 178 6.44 7.62 -11.50
C ARG A 178 7.69 7.75 -10.65
N TRP A 179 7.78 6.96 -9.59
CA TRP A 179 8.86 7.04 -8.59
C TRP A 179 10.28 7.09 -9.21
N TYR A 180 10.51 6.34 -10.28
CA TYR A 180 11.77 6.30 -11.02
C TYR A 180 12.18 7.64 -11.69
N ARG A 181 11.27 8.62 -11.75
CA ARG A 181 11.55 9.99 -12.23
C ARG A 181 11.89 10.96 -11.12
N TYR A 182 11.69 10.55 -9.87
CA TYR A 182 11.89 11.37 -8.68
C TYR A 182 12.96 10.73 -7.79
N GLU A 183 12.86 10.93 -6.48
CA GLU A 183 13.80 10.35 -5.54
C GLU A 183 13.49 8.86 -5.31
N ASP A 184 14.47 7.99 -5.56
CA ASP A 184 14.35 6.52 -5.43
C ASP A 184 14.02 6.05 -3.99
N TRP A 185 14.18 6.91 -2.99
CA TRP A 185 13.81 6.63 -1.61
C TRP A 185 12.37 7.03 -1.29
N PHE A 186 11.69 7.80 -2.13
CA PHE A 186 10.42 8.44 -1.76
C PHE A 186 9.31 7.44 -1.40
N TRP A 187 9.24 6.30 -2.09
CA TRP A 187 8.27 5.23 -1.79
C TRP A 187 8.47 4.59 -0.40
N ARG A 188 9.65 4.76 0.20
CA ARG A 188 10.02 4.26 1.54
C ARG A 188 9.40 5.10 2.66
N GLN A 189 8.91 6.30 2.35
CA GLN A 189 8.28 7.19 3.33
C GLN A 189 6.78 6.93 3.45
N ASP A 190 6.30 7.09 4.68
CA ASP A 190 4.89 7.12 5.03
C ASP A 190 4.70 8.04 6.23
N GLU A 191 3.58 8.76 6.28
CA GLU A 191 3.21 9.57 7.44
C GLU A 191 2.91 8.67 8.65
N VAL A 192 2.50 7.41 8.42
CA VAL A 192 2.39 6.40 9.47
C VAL A 192 3.77 5.82 9.78
N SER A 193 4.30 6.12 10.96
CA SER A 193 5.67 5.74 11.37
C SER A 193 5.95 4.23 11.25
N SER A 194 4.99 3.37 11.58
CA SER A 194 5.12 1.90 11.48
C SER A 194 5.22 1.40 10.03
N LEU A 195 4.76 2.19 9.06
CA LEU A 195 4.83 1.91 7.62
C LEU A 195 5.98 2.63 6.91
N SER A 196 6.62 3.60 7.58
CA SER A 196 7.87 4.22 7.13
C SER A 196 9.05 3.26 7.30
N LEU A 197 10.03 3.33 6.41
CA LEU A 197 11.27 2.55 6.50
C LEU A 197 12.45 3.37 7.06
N GLY A 198 12.25 4.67 7.33
CA GLY A 198 13.30 5.56 7.81
C GLY A 198 14.30 5.98 6.71
N GLN A 199 15.22 6.88 7.06
CA GLN A 199 16.20 7.45 6.12
C GLN A 199 17.34 6.48 5.76
N ASP A 200 17.59 5.45 6.58
CA ASP A 200 18.73 4.54 6.40
C ASP A 200 18.40 3.24 5.65
N TYR A 201 17.13 2.98 5.34
CA TYR A 201 16.74 1.80 4.58
C TYR A 201 17.26 1.90 3.15
N GLY A 202 18.25 1.08 2.80
CA GLY A 202 18.95 1.11 1.51
C GLY A 202 20.45 1.44 1.59
N LYS A 203 20.98 1.81 2.77
CA LYS A 203 22.43 1.79 3.04
C LYS A 203 22.98 0.38 3.33
N LEU A 204 22.12 -0.65 3.33
CA LEU A 204 22.49 -2.04 3.61
C LEU A 204 23.40 -2.67 2.53
N PHE A 205 23.59 -1.98 1.41
CA PHE A 205 24.65 -2.27 0.46
C PHE A 205 25.41 -0.96 0.25
N ASP A 206 26.59 -0.83 0.87
CA ASP A 206 27.53 0.23 0.54
C ASP A 206 27.80 0.21 -0.97
N GLU A 207 28.20 1.34 -1.58
CA GLU A 207 28.68 1.37 -2.97
C GLU A 207 29.77 0.32 -3.24
N GLY A 208 30.47 -0.15 -2.20
CA GLY A 208 31.39 -1.29 -2.24
C GLY A 208 30.76 -2.64 -2.60
N CYS A 209 29.48 -2.86 -2.28
CA CYS A 209 28.75 -4.09 -2.63
C CYS A 209 28.32 -4.13 -4.10
N LEU A 210 28.18 -2.98 -4.76
CA LEU A 210 27.94 -2.91 -6.22
C LEU A 210 29.18 -3.32 -7.03
N ASN A 211 30.38 -3.18 -6.45
CA ASN A 211 31.65 -3.58 -7.05
C ASN A 211 32.02 -5.04 -6.81
N LEU A 212 31.30 -5.75 -5.94
CA LEU A 212 31.38 -7.20 -5.80
C LEU A 212 30.53 -7.83 -6.91
N GLY A 213 31.04 -7.73 -8.14
CA GLY A 213 30.44 -8.36 -9.30
C GLY A 213 30.10 -9.82 -9.02
N PHE A 214 28.92 -10.24 -9.50
CA PHE A 214 28.58 -11.65 -9.66
C PHE A 214 29.62 -12.29 -10.60
N ARG A 215 30.70 -12.81 -10.02
CA ARG A 215 31.62 -13.71 -10.71
C ARG A 215 30.93 -15.07 -10.76
N ASN A 216 30.36 -15.39 -11.93
CA ASN A 216 30.21 -16.79 -12.35
C ASN A 216 31.57 -17.34 -12.76
#